data_AF-A0A266Q250-F1
#
_entry.id   AF-A0A266Q250-F1
#
_cell.length_a   1.000
_cell.length_b   1.000
_cell.length_c   1.000
_cell.angle_alpha   90.00
_cell.angle_beta   90.00
_cell.angle_gamma   90.00
#
_symmetry.space_group_name_H-M   'P 1'
#
loop_
_entity.id
_entity.type
_entity.pdbx_description
1 polymer ?
#
loop_
_entity_poly.entity_id
_entity_poly.type
_entity_poly.pdbx_seq_one_letter_code
_entity_poly.pdbx_strand_id
1 'polypeptide(L)'
;MKKIVYPFLGAIIACLMCNVIFWGVGRIAVALDIRLYNSEEEASRNFLIFLASLFIFIFVGLVCGYYMAKKQQKIIRNNQADGKQFR
;
A
#
# COMPACT_ATOMS: atom_id res chain seq x y z
N MET A 1 -5.96 -1.94 19.59
CA MET A 1 -4.70 -1.58 18.90
C MET A 1 -4.24 -2.62 17.87
N LYS A 2 -4.32 -3.94 18.13
CA LYS A 2 -3.84 -5.00 17.21
C LYS A 2 -4.37 -4.95 15.76
N LYS A 3 -5.59 -4.44 15.53
CA LYS A 3 -6.21 -4.40 14.19
C LYS A 3 -5.58 -3.40 13.21
N ILE A 4 -4.91 -2.36 13.69
CA ILE A 4 -4.17 -1.38 12.85
C ILE A 4 -2.76 -1.88 12.54
N VAL A 5 -2.21 -2.76 13.38
CA VAL A 5 -0.84 -3.26 13.24
C VAL A 5 -0.68 -4.06 11.94
N TYR A 6 -1.62 -4.93 11.59
CA TYR A 6 -1.56 -5.73 10.37
C TYR A 6 -1.57 -4.93 9.06
N PRO A 7 -2.51 -3.97 8.83
CA PRO A 7 -2.47 -3.15 7.63
C PRO A 7 -1.26 -2.23 7.59
N PHE A 8 -0.77 -1.75 8.74
CA PHE A 8 0.46 -0.96 8.80
C PHE A 8 1.70 -1.79 8.43
N LEU A 9 1.78 -3.03 8.93
CA LEU A 9 2.86 -3.96 8.60
C LEU A 9 2.83 -4.32 7.11
N GLY A 10 1.64 -4.56 6.56
CA GLY A 10 1.45 -4.79 5.13
C GLY A 10 1.90 -3.62 4.26
N ALA A 11 1.60 -2.38 4.68
CA ALA A 11 2.07 -1.17 3.99
C ALA A 11 3.60 -1.03 4.01
N ILE A 12 4.25 -1.33 5.13
CA ILE A 12 5.72 -1.33 5.23
C ILE A 12 6.33 -2.38 4.30
N ILE A 13 5.81 -3.62 4.32
CA ILE A 13 6.29 -4.72 3.48
C ILE A 13 6.12 -4.38 2.00
N ALA A 14 4.96 -3.85 1.60
CA ALA A 14 4.71 -3.44 0.23
C ALA A 14 5.66 -2.31 -0.21
N CYS A 15 5.93 -1.33 0.65
CA CYS A 15 6.85 -0.25 0.37
C CYS A 15 8.30 -0.75 0.19
N LEU A 16 8.75 -1.66 1.06
CA LEU A 16 10.06 -2.31 0.93
C LEU A 16 10.15 -3.13 -0.36
N MET A 17 9.11 -3.90 -0.68
CA MET A 17 9.06 -4.71 -1.89
C MET A 17 9.13 -3.85 -3.15
N CYS A 18 8.41 -2.72 -3.19
CA CYS A 18 8.50 -1.77 -4.29
C CYS A 18 9.92 -1.20 -4.45
N ASN A 19 10.60 -0.84 -3.36
CA ASN A 19 11.98 -0.35 -3.41
C ASN A 19 12.95 -1.41 -3.96
N VAL A 20 12.81 -2.67 -3.51
CA VAL A 20 13.65 -3.78 -3.99
C VAL A 20 13.43 -4.05 -5.47
N ILE A 21 12.17 -4.04 -5.94
CA ILE A 21 11.84 -4.22 -7.35
C ILE A 21 12.41 -3.07 -8.18
N PHE A 22 12.21 -1.81 -7.77
CA PHE A 22 12.76 -0.65 -8.49
C PHE A 22 14.28 -0.69 -8.58
N TRP A 23 14.95 -1.03 -7.49
CA TRP A 23 16.40 -1.17 -7.46
C TRP A 23 16.87 -2.31 -8.38
N GLY A 24 16.22 -3.47 -8.32
CA GLY A 24 16.55 -4.64 -9.15
C GLY A 24 16.33 -4.38 -10.64
N VAL A 25 15.17 -3.83 -11.00
CA VAL A 25 14.87 -3.44 -12.39
C VAL A 25 15.83 -2.37 -12.88
N GLY A 26 16.17 -1.38 -12.05
CA GLY A 26 17.17 -0.37 -12.38
C GLY A 26 18.54 -0.96 -12.68
N ARG A 27 19.01 -1.93 -11.88
CA ARG A 27 20.27 -2.65 -12.12
C ARG A 27 20.25 -3.45 -13.42
N ILE A 28 19.15 -4.15 -13.69
CA ILE A 28 18.99 -4.93 -14.93
C ILE A 28 18.99 -4.00 -16.15
N ALA A 29 18.31 -2.86 -16.07
CA ALA A 29 18.27 -1.91 -17.17
C ALA A 29 19.64 -1.30 -17.49
N VAL A 30 20.43 -0.98 -16.47
CA VAL A 30 21.83 -0.54 -16.66
C VAL A 30 22.66 -1.65 -17.31
N ALA A 31 22.49 -2.90 -16.89
CA ALA A 31 23.21 -4.04 -17.48
C ALA A 31 22.82 -4.31 -18.94
N LEU A 32 21.60 -3.95 -19.35
CA LEU A 32 21.10 -4.09 -20.72
C LEU A 32 21.28 -2.83 -21.57
N ASP A 33 21.98 -1.81 -21.04
CA ASP A 33 22.17 -0.49 -21.66
C ASP A 33 20.85 0.20 -22.06
N ILE A 34 19.76 -0.15 -21.36
CA ILE A 34 18.45 0.47 -21.55
C ILE A 34 18.44 1.75 -20.72
N ARG A 35 18.55 2.89 -21.41
CA ARG A 35 18.28 4.20 -20.79
C ARG A 35 16.79 4.28 -20.41
N LEU A 36 16.50 4.09 -19.11
CA LEU A 36 15.15 4.31 -18.57
C LEU A 36 14.72 5.79 -18.64
N TYR A 37 15.69 6.69 -18.50
CA TYR A 37 15.47 8.14 -18.50
C TYR A 37 16.55 8.81 -19.32
N ASN A 38 16.19 9.85 -20.08
CA ASN A 38 17.14 10.57 -20.92
C ASN A 38 17.86 11.70 -20.17
N SER A 39 17.33 12.11 -19.01
CA SER A 39 17.94 13.11 -18.12
C SER A 39 17.72 12.77 -16.64
N GLU A 40 18.58 13.29 -15.76
CA GLU A 40 18.40 13.19 -14.31
C GLU A 40 17.09 13.87 -13.86
N GLU A 41 16.67 14.91 -14.58
CA GLU A 41 15.45 15.65 -14.30
C GLU A 41 14.19 14.80 -14.57
N GLU A 42 14.19 13.99 -15.64
CA GLU A 42 13.14 13.01 -15.92
C GLU A 42 13.09 11.91 -14.84
N ALA A 43 14.25 11.42 -14.40
CA ALA A 43 14.33 10.42 -13.34
C ALA A 43 13.76 10.95 -12.02
N SER A 44 14.16 12.17 -11.64
CA SER A 44 13.70 12.85 -10.42
C SER A 44 12.19 13.12 -10.46
N ARG A 45 11.66 13.61 -11.58
CA ARG A 45 10.23 13.84 -11.76
C ARG A 45 9.41 12.54 -11.67
N ASN A 46 9.86 11.47 -12.32
CA ASN A 46 9.17 10.19 -12.30
C ASN A 46 9.22 9.52 -10.92
N PHE A 47 10.34 9.66 -10.19
CA PHE A 47 10.44 9.22 -8.80
C PHE A 47 9.49 10.01 -7.89
N LEU A 48 9.36 11.32 -8.08
CA LEU A 48 8.40 12.15 -7.35
C LEU A 48 6.94 11.72 -7.61
N ILE A 49 6.59 11.43 -8.87
CA ILE A 49 5.26 10.93 -9.25
C ILE A 49 4.99 9.57 -8.60
N PHE A 50 5.99 8.68 -8.58
CA PHE A 50 5.89 7.40 -7.87
C PHE A 50 5.65 7.62 -6.37
N LEU A 51 6.41 8.51 -5.72
CA LEU A 51 6.26 8.79 -4.30
C LEU A 51 4.88 9.37 -3.96
N ALA A 52 4.41 10.33 -4.77
CA ALA A 52 3.10 10.95 -4.61
C ALA A 52 1.97 9.94 -4.77
N SER A 53 2.02 9.10 -5.82
CA SER A 53 1.03 8.05 -6.03
C SER A 53 1.04 7.01 -4.92
N LEU A 54 2.21 6.61 -4.43
CA LEU A 54 2.34 5.71 -3.28
C LEU A 54 1.64 6.27 -2.03
N PHE A 55 1.85 7.54 -1.70
CA PHE A 55 1.17 8.19 -0.58
C PHE A 55 -0.35 8.21 -0.75
N ILE A 56 -0.84 8.51 -1.95
CA ILE A 56 -2.28 8.49 -2.25
C ILE A 56 -2.86 7.10 -2.02
N PHE A 57 -2.22 6.04 -2.54
CA PHE A 57 -2.68 4.66 -2.36
C PHE A 57 -2.67 4.22 -0.89
N ILE A 58 -1.62 4.56 -0.14
CA ILE A 58 -1.55 4.28 1.30
C ILE A 58 -2.70 4.98 2.03
N PHE A 59 -2.93 6.26 1.73
CA PHE A 59 -3.99 7.04 2.37
C PHE A 59 -5.39 6.49 2.05
N VAL A 60 -5.67 6.21 0.77
CA VAL A 60 -6.95 5.62 0.34
C VAL A 60 -7.14 4.24 0.96
N GLY A 61 -6.09 3.40 0.98
CA GLY A 61 -6.12 2.09 1.61
C GLY A 61 -6.43 2.15 3.11
N LEU A 62 -5.83 3.10 3.83
CA LEU A 62 -6.11 3.35 5.25
C LEU A 62 -7.57 3.79 5.48
N VAL A 63 -8.07 4.75 4.69
CA VAL A 63 -9.44 5.26 4.82
C VAL A 63 -10.47 4.16 4.51
N CYS A 64 -10.30 3.45 3.39
CA CYS A 64 -11.19 2.35 2.99
C CYS A 64 -11.13 1.19 4.00
N GLY A 65 -9.93 0.81 4.44
CA GLY A 65 -9.73 -0.24 5.44
C GLY A 65 -10.40 0.11 6.78
N TYR A 66 -10.27 1.36 7.23
CA TYR A 66 -10.95 1.84 8.44
C TYR A 66 -12.48 1.81 8.29
N TYR A 67 -13.01 2.26 7.15
CA TYR A 67 -14.45 2.27 6.91
C TYR A 67 -15.04 0.84 6.89
N MET A 68 -14.38 -0.09 6.19
CA MET A 68 -14.78 -1.49 6.14
C MET A 68 -14.70 -2.16 7.52
N ALA A 69 -13.65 -1.90 8.29
CA ALA A 69 -13.50 -2.41 9.65
C ALA A 69 -14.62 -1.91 10.57
N LYS A 70 -14.98 -0.63 10.48
CA LYS A 70 -16.08 -0.04 11.24
C LYS A 70 -17.44 -0.64 10.83
N LYS A 71 -17.66 -0.87 9.53
CA LYS A 71 -18.87 -1.53 9.00
C LYS A 71 -18.99 -2.97 9.53
N GLN A 72 -17.92 -3.75 9.50
CA GLN A 72 -17.91 -5.12 10.05
C GLN A 72 -18.19 -5.15 11.56
N GLN A 73 -17.59 -4.25 12.34
CA GLN A 73 -17.87 -4.17 13.78
C GLN A 73 -19.35 -3.87 14.07
N LYS A 74 -19.98 -3.00 13.27
CA LYS A 74 -21.41 -2.70 13.41
C LYS A 74 -22.28 -3.92 13.11
N ILE A 75 -21.94 -4.70 12.07
CA ILE A 75 -22.67 -5.93 11.71
C ILE A 75 -22.55 -6.99 12.81
N ILE A 76 -21.34 -7.23 13.33
CA ILE A 76 -21.10 -8.20 14.41
C ILE A 76 -21.90 -7.81 15.66
N ARG A 77 -21.88 -6.53 16.02
CA ARG A 77 -22.58 -6.03 17.20
C ARG A 77 -24.11 -6.14 17.06
N ASN A 78 -24.66 -5.90 15.88
CA ASN A 78 -26.09 -6.10 15.62
C ASN A 78 -26.48 -7.58 15.66
N ASN A 79 -25.69 -8.48 15.06
CA ASN A 79 -25.97 -9.93 15.11
C ASN A 79 -25.88 -10.51 16.53
N GLN A 80 -24.98 -9.98 17.38
CA GLN A 80 -24.96 -10.34 18.80
C GLN A 80 -26.17 -9.80 19.58
N ALA A 81 -26.66 -8.60 19.24
CA ALA A 81 -27.86 -8.03 19.86
C ALA A 81 -29.15 -8.78 19.48
N ASP A 82 -29.21 -9.33 18.26
CA ASP A 82 -30.34 -10.11 17.75
C ASP A 82 -30.34 -11.58 18.22
N GLY A 83 -29.44 -11.98 19.15
CA GLY A 83 -29.39 -13.33 19.71
C GLY A 83 -28.97 -14.42 18.72
N LYS A 84 -28.60 -14.07 17.49
CA LYS A 84 -28.08 -14.99 16.48
C LYS A 84 -26.62 -15.30 16.77
N GLN A 85 -26.36 -16.11 17.80
CA GLN A 85 -25.05 -16.73 17.97
C GLN A 85 -24.83 -17.69 16.78
N PHE A 86 -23.94 -17.29 15.88
CA PHE A 86 -23.38 -18.19 14.87
C PHE A 86 -22.72 -19.36 15.60
N ARG A 87 -23.33 -20.54 15.49
CA ARG A 87 -22.64 -21.83 15.67
C ARG A 87 -21.63 -22.02 14.56
#